data_AF-A0A9W9B4P2-F1
#
_entry.id   AF-A0A9W9B4P2-F1
#
_cell.length_a   1.000
_cell.length_b   1.000
_cell.length_c   1.000
_cell.angle_alpha   90.00
_cell.angle_beta   90.00
_cell.angle_gamma   90.00
#
_symmetry.space_group_name_H-M   'P 1'
#
loop_
_entity.id
_entity.type
_entity.pdbx_description
1 polymer ?
#
loop_
_entity_poly.entity_id
_entity_poly.type
_entity_poly.pdbx_seq_one_letter_code
_entity_poly.pdbx_strand_id
1 'polypeptide(L)'
;MKSISILAGLTAAAVVAAAPAEFQNSTDVTWTPSPSDQTTCDPSSFSQAPIAGAADWRYCAALSSAWANENGTFSIHDVSGSAFIPVLKTEGCVLGVKASEQGQGPYTIGDQDVKAILRIALEDYSEGTDLSVEGSVKCNVASGGRSDLQWQIAGQ
;
A
#
# COMPACT_ATOMS: atom_id res chain seq x y z
N MET A 1 38.17 -30.73 38.10
CA MET A 1 37.58 -30.50 36.76
C MET A 1 36.34 -29.65 36.93
N LYS A 2 36.36 -28.38 36.51
CA LYS A 2 35.19 -27.47 36.56
C LYS A 2 34.99 -26.95 35.14
N SER A 3 34.00 -27.49 34.45
CA SER A 3 33.63 -27.08 33.10
C SER A 3 32.82 -25.79 33.17
N ILE A 4 33.28 -24.77 32.44
CA ILE A 4 32.57 -23.51 32.24
C ILE A 4 31.83 -23.66 30.91
N SER A 5 30.50 -23.73 30.97
CA SER A 5 29.65 -23.67 29.78
C SER A 5 29.38 -22.21 29.46
N ILE A 6 29.89 -21.73 28.32
CA ILE A 6 29.62 -20.39 27.80
C ILE A 6 28.35 -20.48 26.94
N LEU A 7 27.27 -19.86 27.41
CA LEU A 7 26.05 -19.64 26.61
C LEU A 7 26.32 -18.49 25.63
N ALA A 8 26.54 -18.82 24.36
CA ALA A 8 26.54 -17.85 23.28
C ALA A 8 25.10 -17.45 22.95
N GLY A 9 24.68 -16.26 23.40
CA GLY A 9 23.42 -15.65 22.98
C GLY A 9 23.54 -15.13 21.55
N LEU A 10 22.84 -15.77 20.61
CA LEU A 10 22.63 -15.25 19.26
C LEU A 10 21.58 -14.13 19.33
N THR A 11 22.02 -12.88 19.31
CA THR A 11 21.12 -11.74 19.04
C THR A 11 20.90 -11.65 17.53
N ALA A 12 19.73 -12.10 17.06
CA ALA A 12 19.30 -11.85 15.70
C ALA A 12 18.97 -10.36 15.55
N ALA A 13 19.83 -9.61 14.86
CA ALA A 13 19.46 -8.28 14.39
C ALA A 13 18.42 -8.47 13.29
N ALA A 14 17.16 -8.09 13.55
CA ALA A 14 16.15 -8.03 12.52
C ALA A 14 16.58 -6.98 11.49
N VAL A 15 16.97 -7.43 10.30
CA VAL A 15 17.14 -6.55 9.14
C VAL A 15 15.77 -6.02 8.80
N VAL A 16 15.50 -4.78 9.20
CA VAL A 16 14.27 -4.09 8.88
C VAL A 16 14.39 -3.64 7.42
N ALA A 17 13.62 -4.25 6.52
CA ALA A 17 13.51 -3.76 5.14
C ALA A 17 12.98 -2.31 5.20
N ALA A 18 13.70 -1.37 4.60
CA ALA A 18 13.27 0.03 4.57
C ALA A 18 12.47 0.25 3.28
N ALA A 19 11.40 1.05 3.35
CA ALA A 19 10.68 1.46 2.13
C ALA A 19 11.65 2.07 1.09
N PRO A 20 11.28 2.06 -0.20
CA PRO A 20 12.10 2.63 -1.26
C PRO A 20 12.46 4.08 -0.93
N ALA A 21 13.65 4.52 -1.35
CA ALA A 21 14.26 5.79 -0.93
C ALA A 21 13.39 7.05 -1.13
N GLU A 22 12.39 6.98 -2.00
CA GLU A 22 11.46 8.07 -2.30
C GLU A 22 10.22 8.10 -1.40
N PHE A 23 9.94 7.03 -0.66
CA PHE A 23 8.84 7.00 0.27
C PHE A 23 9.18 7.79 1.54
N GLN A 24 8.37 8.80 1.83
CA GLN A 24 8.49 9.60 3.04
C GLN A 24 7.16 9.51 3.80
N ASN A 25 7.24 9.06 5.06
CA ASN A 25 6.09 9.12 5.97
C ASN A 25 5.52 10.54 6.00
N SER A 26 4.20 10.65 6.03
CA SER A 26 3.47 11.91 6.16
C SER A 26 2.55 11.85 7.38
N THR A 27 1.80 12.94 7.62
CA THR A 27 0.74 12.96 8.64
C THR A 27 -0.39 11.99 8.32
N ASP A 28 -0.60 11.71 7.02
CA ASP A 28 -1.79 11.01 6.55
C ASP A 28 -1.49 9.53 6.26
N VAL A 29 -0.24 9.20 5.92
CA VAL A 29 0.21 7.83 5.63
C VAL A 29 1.55 7.54 6.27
N THR A 30 1.63 6.42 6.98
CA THR A 30 2.89 5.90 7.53
C THR A 30 3.15 4.47 7.08
N TRP A 31 4.38 4.15 6.69
CA TRP A 31 4.86 2.81 6.41
C TRP A 31 5.51 2.20 7.65
N THR A 32 5.14 0.95 7.95
CA THR A 32 5.80 0.12 8.96
C THR A 32 6.26 -1.18 8.31
N PRO A 33 7.57 -1.41 8.20
CA PRO A 33 8.10 -2.63 7.59
C PRO A 33 7.89 -3.88 8.45
N SER A 34 7.85 -5.03 7.78
CA SER A 34 7.64 -6.36 8.37
C SER A 34 8.62 -7.38 7.78
N PRO A 35 9.03 -8.42 8.54
CA PRO A 35 9.86 -9.50 8.00
C PRO A 35 9.17 -10.36 6.92
N SER A 36 7.84 -10.27 6.79
CA SER A 36 7.07 -11.04 5.82
C SER A 36 5.98 -10.19 5.19
N ASP A 37 5.50 -10.63 4.03
CA ASP A 37 4.31 -10.09 3.38
C ASP A 37 3.12 -9.98 4.34
N GLN A 38 2.37 -8.90 4.22
CA GLN A 38 1.17 -8.62 5.00
C GLN A 38 -0.05 -8.51 4.10
N THR A 39 -1.14 -9.15 4.51
CA THR A 39 -2.47 -9.05 3.90
C THR A 39 -3.46 -8.67 4.99
N THR A 40 -3.99 -7.46 4.95
CA THR A 40 -4.90 -6.92 5.96
C THR A 40 -6.27 -6.58 5.38
N CYS A 41 -6.45 -6.75 4.08
CA CYS A 41 -7.68 -6.43 3.39
C CYS A 41 -8.38 -7.68 2.79
N ASP A 42 -9.64 -7.51 2.41
CA ASP A 42 -10.33 -8.41 1.49
C ASP A 42 -9.86 -8.18 0.05
N PRO A 43 -10.11 -9.10 -0.89
CA PRO A 43 -9.87 -8.85 -2.31
C PRO A 43 -10.57 -7.58 -2.79
N SER A 44 -9.86 -6.79 -3.59
CA SER A 44 -10.37 -5.54 -4.14
C SER A 44 -11.38 -5.76 -5.27
N SER A 45 -12.34 -4.85 -5.41
CA SER A 45 -13.09 -4.64 -6.66
C SER A 45 -12.28 -3.76 -7.62
N PHE A 46 -12.65 -3.77 -8.91
CA PHE A 46 -12.00 -2.98 -9.95
C PHE A 46 -13.05 -2.47 -10.93
N SER A 47 -12.89 -1.22 -11.38
CA SER A 47 -13.72 -0.62 -12.41
C SER A 47 -12.91 0.40 -13.20
N GLN A 48 -13.04 0.36 -14.54
CA GLN A 48 -12.50 1.43 -15.38
C GLN A 48 -13.26 2.72 -15.08
N ALA A 49 -12.55 3.80 -14.80
CA ALA A 49 -13.16 5.08 -14.46
C ALA A 49 -12.54 6.22 -15.29
N PRO A 50 -13.32 7.24 -15.69
CA PRO A 50 -12.81 8.40 -16.40
C PRO A 50 -12.11 9.35 -15.41
N ILE A 51 -10.90 8.99 -14.98
CA ILE A 51 -10.10 9.78 -14.03
C ILE A 51 -9.42 10.91 -14.79
N ALA A 52 -9.59 12.15 -14.31
CA ALA A 52 -8.88 13.30 -14.85
C ALA A 52 -7.38 13.16 -14.59
N GLY A 53 -6.57 13.13 -15.66
CA GLY A 53 -5.16 12.77 -15.56
C GLY A 53 -4.99 11.27 -15.37
N ALA A 54 -5.27 10.50 -16.41
CA ALA A 54 -4.97 9.07 -16.43
C ALA A 54 -3.49 8.83 -16.09
N ALA A 55 -3.19 7.78 -15.33
CA ALA A 55 -1.79 7.41 -15.10
C ALA A 55 -1.21 6.82 -16.38
N ASP A 56 0.08 7.03 -16.63
CA ASP A 56 0.77 6.25 -17.67
C ASP A 56 1.23 4.93 -17.03
N TRP A 57 0.77 3.81 -17.61
CA TRP A 57 0.99 2.47 -17.04
C TRP A 57 2.47 2.16 -16.85
N ARG A 58 3.38 2.77 -17.62
CA ARG A 58 4.82 2.55 -17.53
C ARG A 58 5.39 3.06 -16.21
N TYR A 59 4.90 4.21 -15.73
CA TYR A 59 5.28 4.74 -14.42
C TYR A 59 4.68 3.88 -13.30
N CYS A 60 3.45 3.40 -13.46
CA CYS A 60 2.85 2.48 -12.51
C CYS A 60 3.55 1.11 -12.45
N ALA A 61 4.05 0.61 -13.59
CA ALA A 61 4.86 -0.61 -13.63
C ALA A 61 6.22 -0.42 -12.94
N ALA A 62 6.84 0.75 -13.12
CA ALA A 62 8.07 1.10 -12.40
C ALA A 62 7.83 1.20 -10.89
N LEU A 63 6.74 1.85 -10.47
CA LEU A 63 6.33 1.93 -9.07
C LEU A 63 6.06 0.54 -8.48
N SER A 64 5.31 -0.30 -9.18
CA SER A 64 5.05 -1.69 -8.78
C SER A 64 6.36 -2.48 -8.61
N SER A 65 7.31 -2.31 -9.54
CA SER A 65 8.61 -2.97 -9.48
C SER A 65 9.46 -2.50 -8.30
N ALA A 66 9.43 -1.22 -7.97
CA ALA A 66 10.18 -0.64 -6.84
C ALA A 66 9.72 -1.20 -5.49
N TRP A 67 8.44 -1.60 -5.38
CA TRP A 67 7.84 -2.13 -4.16
C TRP A 67 7.71 -3.65 -4.13
N ALA A 68 8.16 -4.35 -5.18
CA ALA A 68 7.94 -5.80 -5.32
C ALA A 68 8.55 -6.63 -4.17
N ASN A 69 9.66 -6.18 -3.60
CA ASN A 69 10.37 -6.89 -2.52
C ASN A 69 10.15 -6.26 -1.13
N GLU A 70 9.30 -5.24 -1.04
CA GLU A 70 9.04 -4.52 0.20
C GLU A 70 7.88 -5.15 0.97
N ASN A 71 8.08 -5.37 2.26
CA ASN A 71 7.14 -6.10 3.11
C ASN A 71 6.78 -5.25 4.32
N GLY A 72 5.49 -5.15 4.64
CA GLY A 72 5.03 -4.25 5.70
C GLY A 72 3.58 -3.79 5.53
N THR A 73 3.26 -2.73 6.24
CA THR A 73 1.91 -2.16 6.25
C THR A 73 1.93 -0.65 6.08
N PHE A 74 0.95 -0.14 5.36
CA PHE A 74 0.59 1.27 5.33
C PHE A 74 -0.51 1.51 6.37
N SER A 75 -0.32 2.51 7.22
CA SER A 75 -1.40 3.03 8.07
C SER A 75 -1.90 4.34 7.50
N ILE A 76 -3.20 4.40 7.22
CA ILE A 76 -3.90 5.57 6.68
C ILE A 76 -4.63 6.27 7.83
N HIS A 77 -4.17 7.48 8.17
CA HIS A 77 -4.62 8.22 9.35
C HIS A 77 -5.72 9.24 9.03
N ASP A 78 -5.77 9.76 7.80
CA ASP A 78 -6.85 10.65 7.39
C ASP A 78 -8.12 9.85 7.05
N VAL A 79 -9.15 10.10 7.87
CA VAL A 79 -10.47 9.46 7.85
C VAL A 79 -11.58 10.42 7.41
N SER A 80 -11.19 11.58 6.82
CA SER A 80 -12.12 12.62 6.39
C SER A 80 -12.97 12.23 5.17
N GLY A 81 -12.48 11.28 4.36
CA GLY A 81 -13.12 10.85 3.10
C GLY A 81 -13.20 11.95 2.03
N SER A 82 -12.51 13.07 2.23
CA SER A 82 -12.68 14.29 1.41
C SER A 82 -11.84 14.31 0.13
N ALA A 83 -10.67 13.66 0.15
CA ALA A 83 -9.74 13.58 -0.98
C ALA A 83 -9.02 12.22 -0.97
N PHE A 84 -8.49 11.82 -2.12
CA PHE A 84 -7.61 10.66 -2.21
C PHE A 84 -6.22 11.01 -1.68
N ILE A 85 -5.80 10.28 -0.67
CA ILE A 85 -4.50 10.39 -0.01
C ILE A 85 -3.52 9.46 -0.74
N PRO A 86 -2.37 9.96 -1.22
CA PRO A 86 -1.37 9.13 -1.88
C PRO A 86 -0.80 8.07 -0.91
N VAL A 87 -1.05 6.80 -1.18
CA VAL A 87 -0.38 5.68 -0.49
C VAL A 87 0.97 5.42 -1.13
N LEU A 88 0.99 5.28 -2.45
CA LEU A 88 2.22 5.17 -3.24
C LEU A 88 2.17 6.21 -4.35
N LYS A 89 3.31 6.84 -4.62
CA LYS A 89 3.43 7.81 -5.70
C LYS A 89 4.81 7.79 -6.32
N THR A 90 4.85 8.04 -7.61
CA THR A 90 5.99 8.48 -8.39
C THR A 90 5.47 9.46 -9.45
N GLU A 91 6.36 10.09 -10.22
CA GLU A 91 5.95 10.93 -11.34
C GLU A 91 5.05 10.13 -12.30
N GLY A 92 3.88 10.67 -12.67
CA GLY A 92 2.96 10.00 -13.61
C GLY A 92 2.19 8.79 -13.08
N CYS A 93 2.35 8.40 -11.80
CA CYS A 93 1.53 7.35 -11.19
C CYS A 93 1.34 7.53 -9.68
N VAL A 94 0.09 7.58 -9.24
CA VAL A 94 -0.31 7.65 -7.84
C VAL A 94 -1.39 6.61 -7.55
N LEU A 95 -1.12 5.73 -6.59
CA LEU A 95 -2.16 4.96 -5.92
C LEU A 95 -2.67 5.76 -4.73
N GLY A 96 -3.87 6.31 -4.86
CA GLY A 96 -4.53 7.08 -3.82
C GLY A 96 -5.64 6.28 -3.15
N VAL A 97 -5.89 6.56 -1.86
CA VAL A 97 -7.00 5.96 -1.10
C VAL A 97 -7.80 7.01 -0.34
N LYS A 98 -9.06 6.72 -0.04
CA LYS A 98 -9.87 7.53 0.87
C LYS A 98 -10.90 6.66 1.58
N ALA A 99 -11.28 7.08 2.78
CA ALA A 99 -12.37 6.44 3.52
C ALA A 99 -13.69 6.51 2.72
N SER A 100 -14.44 5.41 2.67
CA SER A 100 -15.77 5.40 2.06
C SER A 100 -16.80 6.15 2.90
N GLU A 101 -16.66 6.13 4.23
CA GLU A 101 -17.49 6.89 5.16
C GLU A 101 -16.61 7.67 6.14
N GLN A 102 -17.06 8.87 6.53
CA GLN A 102 -16.30 9.72 7.43
C GLN A 102 -16.15 9.10 8.82
N GLY A 103 -14.95 9.21 9.39
CA GLY A 103 -14.65 8.73 10.73
C GLY A 103 -14.39 7.22 10.83
N GLN A 104 -14.35 6.50 9.69
CA GLN A 104 -13.85 5.13 9.64
C GLN A 104 -12.32 5.12 9.48
N GLY A 105 -11.64 4.35 10.32
CA GLY A 105 -10.18 4.24 10.36
C GLY A 105 -9.59 4.54 11.74
N PRO A 106 -8.27 4.78 11.87
CA PRO A 106 -7.24 4.58 10.85
C PRO A 106 -7.29 3.19 10.20
N TYR A 107 -6.93 3.11 8.92
CA TYR A 107 -6.89 1.85 8.17
C TYR A 107 -5.48 1.27 8.16
N THR A 108 -5.37 -0.05 8.11
CA THR A 108 -4.12 -0.75 7.82
C THR A 108 -4.25 -1.50 6.51
N ILE A 109 -3.35 -1.22 5.57
CA ILE A 109 -3.25 -1.88 4.26
C ILE A 109 -1.92 -2.64 4.22
N GLY A 110 -1.96 -3.93 3.90
CA GLY A 110 -0.77 -4.75 3.75
C GLY A 110 -0.09 -4.52 2.40
N ASP A 111 1.21 -4.76 2.34
CA ASP A 111 1.97 -4.67 1.10
C ASP A 111 1.41 -5.58 0.00
N GLN A 112 0.92 -6.79 0.33
CA GLN A 112 0.33 -7.70 -0.65
C GLN A 112 -0.98 -7.15 -1.22
N ASP A 113 -1.77 -6.44 -0.41
CA ASP A 113 -3.01 -5.81 -0.88
C ASP A 113 -2.69 -4.73 -1.92
N VAL A 114 -1.68 -3.89 -1.66
CA VAL A 114 -1.20 -2.86 -2.57
C VAL A 114 -0.60 -3.46 -3.84
N LYS A 115 0.28 -4.48 -3.70
CA LYS A 115 0.88 -5.21 -4.82
C LYS A 115 -0.20 -5.85 -5.70
N ALA A 116 -1.24 -6.44 -5.09
CA ALA A 116 -2.35 -7.04 -5.83
C ALA A 116 -3.16 -6.01 -6.62
N ILE A 117 -3.46 -4.85 -6.02
CA ILE A 117 -4.14 -3.75 -6.72
C ILE A 117 -3.33 -3.29 -7.93
N LEU A 118 -2.04 -2.97 -7.74
CA LEU A 118 -1.18 -2.50 -8.83
C LEU A 118 -1.05 -3.55 -9.93
N ARG A 119 -0.85 -4.83 -9.56
CA ARG A 119 -0.69 -5.92 -10.52
C ARG A 119 -1.94 -6.11 -11.38
N ILE A 120 -3.12 -6.24 -10.76
CA ILE A 120 -4.39 -6.47 -11.49
C ILE A 120 -4.74 -5.25 -12.35
N ALA A 121 -4.54 -4.04 -11.82
CA ALA A 121 -4.72 -2.81 -12.59
C ALA A 121 -3.86 -2.79 -13.86
N LEU A 122 -2.57 -3.12 -13.73
CA LEU A 122 -1.64 -3.15 -14.86
C LEU A 122 -1.93 -4.27 -15.86
N GLU A 123 -2.40 -5.43 -15.40
CA GLU A 123 -2.70 -6.58 -16.26
C GLU A 123 -4.01 -6.39 -17.04
N ASP A 124 -5.05 -5.87 -16.38
CA ASP A 124 -6.42 -5.93 -16.90
C ASP A 124 -7.00 -4.57 -17.33
N TYR A 125 -6.41 -3.45 -16.88
CA TYR A 125 -6.98 -2.10 -17.07
C TYR A 125 -6.02 -1.10 -17.76
N SER A 126 -4.91 -1.59 -18.32
CA SER A 126 -4.04 -0.77 -19.17
C SER A 126 -4.60 -0.72 -20.60
N GLU A 127 -5.18 0.42 -21.00
CA GLU A 127 -5.66 0.63 -22.37
C GLU A 127 -4.75 1.60 -23.11
N GLY A 128 -3.98 1.09 -24.07
CA GLY A 128 -2.98 1.90 -24.79
C GLY A 128 -1.84 2.32 -23.87
N THR A 129 -1.75 3.61 -23.56
CA THR A 129 -0.80 4.18 -22.58
C THR A 129 -1.43 4.47 -21.24
N ASP A 130 -2.76 4.50 -21.18
CA ASP A 130 -3.49 5.08 -20.07
C ASP A 130 -3.94 3.98 -19.11
N LEU A 131 -3.81 4.26 -17.82
CA LEU A 131 -4.29 3.45 -16.72
C LEU A 131 -5.21 4.34 -15.88
N SER A 132 -6.52 4.07 -15.97
CA SER A 132 -7.54 4.80 -15.23
C SER A 132 -8.52 3.81 -14.60
N VAL A 133 -8.21 3.45 -13.37
CA VAL A 133 -8.92 2.39 -12.66
C VAL A 133 -9.12 2.80 -11.21
N GLU A 134 -10.30 2.48 -10.71
CA GLU A 134 -10.68 2.66 -9.32
C GLU A 134 -11.31 1.39 -8.77
N GLY A 135 -11.52 1.39 -7.46
CA GLY A 135 -12.21 0.31 -6.81
C GLY A 135 -12.47 0.57 -5.34
N SER A 136 -12.92 -0.47 -4.69
CA SER A 136 -13.16 -0.51 -3.26
C SER A 136 -12.51 -1.74 -2.66
N VAL A 137 -11.97 -1.59 -1.47
CA VAL A 137 -11.36 -2.67 -0.71
C VAL A 137 -11.77 -2.54 0.76
N LYS A 138 -11.97 -3.68 1.44
CA LYS A 138 -12.26 -3.68 2.88
C LYS A 138 -10.99 -3.99 3.65
N CYS A 139 -10.50 -3.04 4.42
CA CYS A 139 -9.24 -3.17 5.16
C CYS A 139 -9.45 -3.12 6.67
N ASN A 140 -8.53 -3.72 7.42
CA ASN A 140 -8.54 -3.66 8.88
C ASN A 140 -8.55 -2.20 9.36
N VAL A 141 -9.35 -1.91 10.38
CA VAL A 141 -9.42 -0.58 11.03
C VAL A 141 -9.07 -0.65 12.50
N ALA A 142 -8.56 0.45 13.05
CA ALA A 142 -8.12 0.53 14.46
C ALA A 142 -9.24 0.26 15.47
N SER A 143 -10.50 0.55 15.12
CA SER A 143 -11.68 0.24 15.94
C SER A 143 -12.01 -1.26 16.00
N GLY A 144 -11.28 -2.09 15.26
CA GLY A 144 -11.55 -3.51 15.08
C GLY A 144 -12.43 -3.79 13.87
N GLY A 145 -12.29 -4.99 13.30
CA GLY A 145 -12.99 -5.40 12.09
C GLY A 145 -12.36 -4.82 10.82
N ARG A 146 -13.14 -4.84 9.73
CA ARG A 146 -12.78 -4.30 8.42
C ARG A 146 -13.81 -3.28 7.95
N SER A 147 -13.36 -2.27 7.23
CA SER A 147 -14.21 -1.20 6.71
C SER A 147 -13.81 -0.83 5.28
N ASP A 148 -14.76 -0.29 4.52
CA ASP A 148 -14.60 0.05 3.11
C ASP A 148 -13.67 1.26 2.93
N LEU A 149 -12.74 1.11 1.98
CA LEU A 149 -11.79 2.11 1.52
C LEU A 149 -11.91 2.19 0.01
N GLN A 150 -12.11 3.39 -0.53
CA GLN A 150 -12.03 3.62 -1.97
C GLN A 150 -10.58 3.84 -2.36
N TRP A 151 -10.20 3.36 -3.53
CA TRP A 151 -8.88 3.61 -4.10
C TRP A 151 -8.99 3.96 -5.58
N GLN A 152 -7.99 4.68 -6.08
CA GLN A 152 -7.86 4.97 -7.50
C GLN A 152 -6.39 5.03 -7.90
N ILE A 153 -6.11 4.75 -9.17
CA ILE A 153 -4.82 5.02 -9.81
C ILE A 153 -4.97 6.19 -10.77
N ALA A 154 -4.18 7.24 -10.56
CA ALA A 154 -4.21 8.47 -11.34
C ALA A 154 -2.80 8.95 -11.69
N GLY A 155 -2.67 9.70 -12.77
CA GLY A 155 -1.48 10.48 -13.10
C GLY A 155 -1.41 11.74 -12.23
N GLN A 156 -0.22 12.07 -11.76
CA GLN A 156 0.06 13.30 -11.02
C GLN A 156 0.84 14.28 -11.89
#